data_AF-A0A2N3GIP1-F1
#
_entry.id   AF-A0A2N3GIP1-F1
#
_cell.length_a   1.000
_cell.length_b   1.000
_cell.length_c   1.000
_cell.angle_alpha   90.00
_cell.angle_beta   90.00
_cell.angle_gamma   90.00
#
_symmetry.space_group_name_H-M   'P 1'
#
loop_
_entity.id
_entity.type
_entity.pdbx_description
1 polymer ?
#
loop_
_entity_poly.entity_id
_entity_poly.type
_entity_poly.pdbx_seq_one_letter_code
_entity_poly.pdbx_strand_id
1 'polypeptide(L)' 'MAQVQQHASATSCWTVVDGKVYDVTNWINQHPGGPQRIIGLCGTDGTAAFHGQHGSQSQPNKTLAGFQIGTLG' A
#
# COMPACT_ATOMS: atom_id res chain seq x y z
N MET A 1 13.03 2.44 4.56
CA MET A 1 12.33 3.28 3.55
C MET A 1 13.05 3.37 2.21
N ALA A 2 14.39 3.43 2.15
CA ALA A 2 15.13 3.63 0.91
C ALA A 2 14.72 2.70 -0.25
N GLN A 3 14.51 1.40 0.02
CA GLN A 3 14.04 0.47 -1.00
C GLN A 3 12.60 0.78 -1.45
N VAL A 4 11.67 1.01 -0.51
CA VAL A 4 10.28 1.36 -0.80
C VAL A 4 10.20 2.60 -1.72
N GLN A 5 11.01 3.62 -1.45
CA GLN A 5 11.07 4.86 -2.24
C GLN A 5 11.48 4.65 -3.71
N GLN A 6 12.15 3.53 -4.05
CA GLN A 6 12.46 3.19 -5.45
C GLN A 6 11.23 2.67 -6.21
N HIS A 7 10.18 2.27 -5.50
CA HIS A 7 8.92 1.76 -6.03
C HIS A 7 7.81 2.83 -5.86
N ALA A 8 8.04 4.00 -6.46
CA ALA A 8 7.19 5.19 -6.34
C ALA A 8 6.34 5.51 -7.59
N SER A 9 6.06 4.53 -8.45
CA SER A 9 5.31 4.73 -9.69
C SER A 9 4.18 3.73 -9.87
N ALA A 10 3.23 4.01 -10.77
CA ALA A 10 2.13 3.08 -11.04
C ALA A 10 2.57 1.73 -11.64
N THR A 11 3.75 1.68 -12.26
CA THR A 11 4.33 0.44 -12.80
C THR A 11 5.20 -0.32 -11.80
N SER A 12 5.45 0.27 -10.63
CA SER A 12 6.28 -0.28 -9.56
C SER A 12 5.93 0.48 -8.28
N CYS A 13 4.95 -0.05 -7.53
CA CYS A 13 4.30 0.66 -6.43
C CYS A 13 4.37 -0.15 -5.13
N TRP A 14 5.26 0.26 -4.23
CA TRP A 14 5.29 -0.28 -2.87
C TRP A 14 4.84 0.77 -1.87
N THR A 15 4.20 0.34 -0.80
CA THR A 15 3.81 1.21 0.32
C THR A 15 4.10 0.51 1.63
N VAL A 16 4.23 1.30 2.70
CA VAL A 16 4.31 0.80 4.06
C VAL A 16 2.98 1.02 4.77
N VAL A 17 2.54 0.02 5.56
CA VAL A 17 1.46 0.16 6.53
C VAL A 17 1.88 -0.58 7.80
N ASP A 18 1.89 0.10 8.94
CA ASP A 18 2.29 -0.47 10.25
C ASP A 18 3.65 -1.18 10.23
N GLY A 19 4.64 -0.56 9.56
CA GLY A 19 5.99 -1.11 9.42
C GLY A 19 6.11 -2.32 8.50
N LYS A 20 5.02 -2.80 7.89
CA LYS A 20 5.04 -3.85 6.87
C LYS A 20 5.11 -3.24 5.49
N VAL A 21 5.82 -3.91 4.57
CA VAL A 21 6.00 -3.47 3.19
C VAL A 21 5.09 -4.30 2.28
N TYR A 22 4.38 -3.60 1.39
CA TYR A 22 3.40 -4.20 0.49
C TYR A 22 3.69 -3.82 -0.96
N ASP A 23 3.68 -4.80 -1.86
CA ASP A 23 3.67 -4.56 -3.30
C ASP A 23 2.22 -4.53 -3.80
N VAL A 24 1.73 -3.33 -4.05
CA VAL A 24 0.34 -3.08 -4.46
C VAL A 24 0.22 -2.77 -5.96
N THR A 25 1.29 -3.00 -6.73
CA THR A 25 1.36 -2.65 -8.17
C THR A 25 0.18 -3.21 -8.95
N ASN A 26 -0.11 -4.51 -8.78
CA ASN A 26 -1.20 -5.18 -9.50
C ASN A 26 -2.60 -4.86 -8.94
N TRP A 27 -2.68 -4.23 -7.77
CA TRP A 27 -3.93 -3.88 -7.11
C TRP A 27 -4.47 -2.50 -7.52
N ILE A 28 -3.63 -1.62 -8.08
CA ILE A 28 -3.97 -0.22 -8.40
C ILE A 28 -5.31 -0.11 -9.13
N ASN A 29 -5.48 -0.84 -10.24
CA ASN A 29 -6.69 -0.76 -11.08
C ASN A 29 -7.90 -1.52 -10.50
N GLN A 30 -7.70 -2.33 -9.47
CA GLN A 30 -8.74 -3.12 -8.81
C GLN A 30 -9.26 -2.44 -7.54
N HIS A 31 -8.59 -1.37 -7.08
CA HIS A 31 -8.98 -0.67 -5.87
C HIS A 31 -10.35 0.01 -6.00
N PRO A 32 -11.37 -0.35 -5.19
CA PRO A 32 -12.72 0.21 -5.29
C PRO A 32 -12.78 1.73 -5.10
N GLY A 33 -11.86 2.31 -4.31
CA GLY A 33 -11.75 3.77 -4.10
C GLY A 33 -11.05 4.51 -5.25
N GLY A 34 -10.70 3.79 -6.32
CA GLY A 34 -10.03 4.32 -7.51
C GLY A 34 -8.50 4.23 -7.45
N PRO A 35 -7.84 4.15 -8.63
CA PRO A 35 -6.40 3.91 -8.74
C PRO A 35 -5.55 5.04 -8.15
N GLN A 36 -6.02 6.29 -8.24
CA GLN A 36 -5.29 7.47 -7.76
C GLN A 36 -5.02 7.44 -6.25
N ARG A 37 -5.86 6.75 -5.46
CA ARG A 37 -5.63 6.58 -4.02
C ARG A 37 -4.42 5.70 -3.72
N ILE A 38 -4.17 4.69 -4.55
CA ILE A 38 -3.01 3.79 -4.39
C ILE A 38 -1.77 4.44 -5.00
N ILE A 39 -1.89 5.07 -6.17
CA ILE A 39 -0.77 5.76 -6.83
C ILE A 39 -0.17 6.83 -5.91
N GLY A 40 -1.01 7.56 -5.17
CA GLY A 40 -0.55 8.55 -4.19
C GLY A 40 0.22 7.98 -2.99
N LEU A 41 0.22 6.66 -2.78
CA LEU A 41 0.94 5.98 -1.70
C LEU A 41 2.24 5.32 -2.16
N CYS A 42 2.49 5.19 -3.47
CA CYS A 42 3.69 4.54 -3.98
C CYS A 42 4.95 5.23 -3.45
N GLY A 43 5.88 4.45 -2.90
CA GLY A 43 7.12 4.94 -2.33
C GLY A 43 7.01 5.56 -0.94
N THR A 44 5.84 5.52 -0.30
CA THR A 44 5.56 6.24 0.95
C THR A 44 5.17 5.33 2.11
N ASP A 45 5.11 5.91 3.31
CA ASP A 45 4.41 5.32 4.44
C ASP A 45 2.94 5.74 4.38
N GLY A 46 2.08 4.80 3.98
CA GLY A 46 0.64 4.96 3.84
C GLY A 46 -0.15 4.64 5.09
N THR A 47 0.50 4.41 6.24
CA THR A 47 -0.15 3.96 7.49
C THR A 47 -1.33 4.87 7.87
N ALA A 48 -1.11 6.18 8.00
CA ALA A 48 -2.17 7.11 8.39
C ALA A 48 -3.33 7.16 7.39
N ALA A 49 -3.02 7.14 6.09
CA ALA A 49 -4.02 7.16 5.03
C ALA A 49 -4.87 5.88 5.03
N PHE A 50 -4.23 4.72 5.18
CA PHE A 50 -4.91 3.44 5.24
C PHE A 50 -5.80 3.35 6.48
N HIS A 51 -5.29 3.68 7.68
CA HIS A 51 -6.08 3.63 8.91
C HIS A 51 -7.26 4.60 8.89
N GLY A 52 -7.06 5.83 8.42
CA GLY A 52 -8.12 6.84 8.34
C GLY A 52 -9.31 6.40 7.48
N GLN A 53 -9.08 5.55 6.48
CA GLN A 53 -10.14 5.09 5.57
C GLN A 53 -10.63 3.65 5.86
N HIS A 54 -9.73 2.76 6.27
CA HIS A 54 -9.91 1.31 6.27
C HIS A 54 -9.50 0.61 7.56
N GLY A 55 -8.96 1.30 8.56
CA GLY A 55 -8.38 0.69 9.76
C GLY A 55 -9.32 -0.28 10.51
N SER A 56 -10.63 -0.01 10.53
CA SER A 56 -11.63 -0.86 11.18
C SER A 56 -12.30 -1.90 10.26
N GLN A 57 -11.97 -1.91 8.97
CA GLN A 57 -12.67 -2.75 7.98
C GLN A 57 -11.96 -4.09 7.78
N SER A 58 -12.67 -5.20 7.99
CA SER A 58 -12.06 -6.54 7.86
C SER A 58 -11.55 -6.83 6.43
N GLN A 59 -12.33 -6.47 5.40
CA GLN A 59 -12.01 -6.85 4.03
C GLN A 59 -10.76 -6.13 3.47
N PRO A 60 -10.61 -4.79 3.55
CA PRO A 60 -9.37 -4.12 3.13
C PRO A 60 -8.13 -4.62 3.86
N ASN A 61 -8.24 -4.90 5.17
CA ASN A 61 -7.13 -5.46 5.95
C ASN A 61 -6.71 -6.85 5.43
N LYS A 62 -7.67 -7.74 5.13
CA LYS A 62 -7.39 -9.05 4.52
C LYS A 62 -6.79 -8.93 3.13
N THR A 63 -7.34 -8.04 2.31
CA THR A 63 -6.82 -7.78 0.95
C THR A 63 -5.39 -7.28 1.01
N LEU A 64 -5.08 -6.28 1.85
CA LEU A 64 -3.73 -5.72 1.99
C LEU A 64 -2.72 -6.80 2.45
N ALA A 65 -3.10 -7.67 3.38
CA ALA A 65 -2.24 -8.76 3.86
C ALA A 65 -1.75 -9.69 2.74
N GLY A 66 -2.54 -9.87 1.67
CA GLY A 66 -2.14 -10.69 0.51
C GLY A 66 -1.04 -10.08 -0.36
N PHE A 67 -0.73 -8.79 -0.17
CA PHE A 67 0.30 -8.06 -0.91
C PHE A 67 1.59 -7.86 -0.11
N GLN A 68 1.68 -8.41 1.11
CA GLN A 68 2.84 -8.21 1.96
C GLN A 68 4.07 -8.92 1.38
N ILE A 69 5.19 -8.19 1.29
CA ILE A 69 6.48 -8.71 0.80
C ILE A 69 7.58 -8.67 1.86
N GLY A 70 7.34 -8.02 3.00
CA GLY A 70 8.33 -7.95 4.08
C GLY A 70 7.96 -6.93 5.16
N THR A 71 8.97 -6.56 5.94
CA THR A 71 8.89 -5.54 7.01
C THR A 71 10.03 -4.55 6.86
N LEU A 72 9.80 -3.31 7.28
CA LEU A 72 10.88 -2.37 7.52
C LEU A 72 11.70 -2.85 8.72
N GLY A 73 12.99 -3.06 8.49
CA GLY A 73 13.98 -3.19 9.56
C GLY A 73 14.33 -1.85 10.19
#